data_AF-A0AAX2H7K2-F1
#
_entry.id   AF-A0AAX2H7K2-F1
#
_cell.length_a   1.000
_cell.length_b   1.000
_cell.length_c   1.000
_cell.angle_alpha   90.00
_cell.angle_beta   90.00
_cell.angle_gamma   90.00
#
_symmetry.space_group_name_H-M   'P 1'
#
loop_
_entity.id
_entity.type
_entity.pdbx_description
1 polymer ?
#
loop_
_entity_poly.entity_id
_entity_poly.type
_entity_poly.pdbx_seq_one_letter_code
_entity_poly.pdbx_strand_id
1 'polypeptide(L)'
;MKRMGSTIGLIVLLSGCGVYSDVKLSMARDALRQECMGNFTNTCVSKTIDYNILLLEEAKSAWLAQEDEWVESLGKDAGKLWTGLVEQRTDQLVDKLESVRPGMFSRWFLGDAQPFSGKGMMEFSGQDLKEMHGALMAEFIAKGKQQGLSLTEKGVEKYAPAPDAKGVESDATQADAALQAAISDVIAMEISKDGGAEYTDNRQVIYMDLNEDGQPDAVVLFTVEGQGGGNGSYQSLAGFYRSGAGWVYQGHSVVSGAATDIKPSTGPRVAVSTLTSGPDDPRCCPSVESVEIYTWNGRGFELKQS
;
A
#
# COMPACT_ATOMS: atom_id res chain seq x y z
N MET A 1 8.40 -41.27 -23.51
CA MET A 1 8.52 -39.80 -23.50
C MET A 1 7.52 -39.24 -22.49
N LYS A 2 7.98 -38.88 -21.28
CA LYS A 2 7.13 -38.31 -20.22
C LYS A 2 7.07 -36.79 -20.43
N ARG A 3 5.88 -36.26 -20.68
CA ARG A 3 5.63 -34.81 -20.67
C ARG A 3 5.81 -34.31 -19.22
N MET A 4 6.89 -33.60 -18.95
CA MET A 4 7.07 -32.83 -17.72
C MET A 4 6.09 -31.66 -17.76
N GLY A 5 5.04 -31.71 -16.94
CA GLY A 5 4.15 -30.59 -16.70
C GLY A 5 4.90 -29.54 -15.88
N SER A 6 5.28 -28.43 -16.53
CA SER A 6 5.88 -27.28 -15.86
C SER A 6 4.78 -26.54 -15.09
N THR A 7 4.89 -26.54 -13.76
CA THR A 7 3.96 -25.85 -12.87
C THR A 7 4.31 -24.37 -12.88
N ILE A 8 3.34 -23.52 -13.17
CA ILE A 8 3.54 -22.07 -13.30
C ILE A 8 3.64 -21.45 -11.92
N GLY A 9 4.86 -21.07 -11.53
CA GLY A 9 5.14 -20.13 -10.45
C GLY A 9 5.35 -18.75 -11.06
N LEU A 10 4.24 -18.03 -11.30
CA LEU A 10 4.28 -16.67 -11.82
C LEU A 10 4.42 -15.71 -10.63
N ILE A 11 5.65 -15.33 -10.29
CA ILE A 11 5.91 -14.30 -9.28
C ILE A 11 5.86 -12.94 -9.98
N VAL A 12 4.78 -12.20 -9.74
CA VAL A 12 4.56 -10.85 -10.29
C VAL A 12 5.06 -9.86 -9.25
N LEU A 13 6.21 -9.25 -9.51
CA LEU A 13 6.74 -8.16 -8.68
C LEU A 13 6.02 -6.86 -9.06
N LEU A 14 5.09 -6.41 -8.23
CA LEU A 14 4.35 -5.18 -8.42
C LEU A 14 5.19 -3.97 -7.97
N SER A 15 6.11 -3.55 -8.81
CA SER A 15 6.73 -2.23 -8.74
C SER A 15 5.94 -1.24 -9.60
N GLY A 16 4.86 -0.70 -9.05
CA GLY A 16 4.08 0.38 -9.65
C GLY A 16 4.04 1.59 -8.71
N CYS A 17 5.01 2.48 -8.86
CA CYS A 17 5.03 3.78 -8.16
C CYS A 17 3.95 4.70 -8.75
N GLY A 18 3.07 5.22 -7.88
CA GLY A 18 2.33 6.47 -8.07
C GLY A 18 1.42 6.58 -9.29
N VAL A 19 0.26 5.92 -9.29
CA VAL A 19 -0.76 6.09 -10.35
C VAL A 19 -1.86 7.09 -9.96
N TYR A 20 -2.02 7.41 -8.68
CA TYR A 20 -3.23 8.10 -8.19
C TYR A 20 -3.08 9.61 -7.97
N SER A 21 -2.32 10.29 -8.84
CA SER A 21 -2.16 11.76 -8.81
C SER A 21 -2.90 12.46 -9.94
N ASP A 22 -4.12 12.03 -10.26
CA ASP A 22 -4.96 12.74 -11.21
C ASP A 22 -5.51 14.03 -10.59
N VAL A 23 -5.46 15.15 -11.33
CA VAL A 23 -5.91 16.47 -10.87
C VAL A 23 -7.39 16.47 -10.52
N LYS A 24 -8.21 15.68 -11.22
CA LYS A 24 -9.64 15.54 -10.91
C LYS A 24 -9.86 14.78 -9.61
N LEU A 25 -9.02 13.78 -9.33
CA LEU A 25 -9.08 12.98 -8.12
C LEU A 25 -8.66 13.80 -6.89
N SER A 26 -7.60 14.60 -7.00
CA SER A 26 -7.18 15.50 -5.92
C SER A 26 -8.21 16.59 -5.66
N MET A 27 -8.76 17.22 -6.71
CA MET A 27 -9.84 18.21 -6.57
C MET A 27 -11.12 17.61 -5.95
N ALA A 28 -11.50 16.39 -6.35
CA ALA A 28 -12.66 15.71 -5.78
C ALA A 28 -12.46 15.37 -4.29
N ARG A 29 -11.24 14.96 -3.91
CA ARG A 29 -10.86 14.70 -2.52
C ARG A 29 -10.89 15.98 -1.68
N ASP A 30 -10.33 17.07 -2.20
CA ASP A 30 -10.29 18.35 -1.50
C ASP A 30 -11.70 18.91 -1.30
N ALA A 31 -12.56 18.83 -2.32
CA ALA A 31 -13.97 19.22 -2.21
C ALA A 31 -14.71 18.37 -1.17
N LEU A 32 -14.50 17.05 -1.17
CA LEU A 32 -15.09 16.14 -0.18
C LEU A 32 -14.64 16.52 1.24
N ARG A 33 -13.34 16.75 1.45
CA ARG A 33 -12.80 17.09 2.77
C ARG A 33 -13.25 18.45 3.25
N GLN A 34 -13.32 19.46 2.39
CA GLN A 34 -13.82 20.79 2.75
C GLN A 34 -15.30 20.75 3.18
N GLU A 35 -16.12 19.98 2.48
CA GLU A 35 -17.55 19.93 2.76
C GLU A 35 -17.93 18.96 3.89
N CYS A 36 -17.13 17.91 4.11
CA CYS A 36 -17.51 16.79 4.97
C CYS A 36 -16.59 16.54 6.16
N MET A 37 -15.71 17.48 6.55
CA MET A 37 -14.77 17.38 7.69
C MET A 37 -15.35 16.65 8.92
N GLY A 38 -15.16 15.32 9.01
CA GLY A 38 -15.63 14.48 10.10
C GLY A 38 -17.15 14.30 10.23
N ASN A 39 -17.95 14.78 9.27
CA ASN A 39 -19.41 14.76 9.31
C ASN A 39 -19.98 13.59 8.49
N PHE A 40 -20.73 12.71 9.15
CA PHE A 40 -21.41 11.57 8.53
C PHE A 40 -22.87 11.90 8.21
N THR A 41 -23.11 12.90 7.36
CA THR A 41 -24.47 13.25 6.91
C THR A 41 -24.88 12.43 5.68
N ASN A 42 -26.18 12.39 5.36
CA ASN A 42 -26.65 11.72 4.13
C ASN A 42 -25.98 12.30 2.87
N THR A 43 -25.72 13.61 2.84
CA THR A 43 -25.01 14.29 1.76
C THR A 43 -23.52 13.92 1.71
N CYS A 44 -22.88 13.76 2.87
CA CYS A 44 -21.46 13.41 2.93
C CYS A 44 -21.20 11.95 2.56
N VAL A 45 -21.97 11.00 3.10
CA VAL A 45 -21.88 9.58 2.72
C VAL A 45 -22.06 9.40 1.22
N SER A 46 -23.04 10.12 0.66
CA SER A 46 -23.28 10.23 -0.77
C SER A 46 -22.05 10.65 -1.57
N LYS A 47 -21.40 11.75 -1.18
CA LYS A 47 -20.23 12.29 -1.88
C LYS A 47 -19.00 11.39 -1.70
N THR A 48 -18.83 10.77 -0.53
CA THR A 48 -17.77 9.77 -0.29
C THR A 48 -17.95 8.55 -1.20
N ILE A 49 -19.18 8.09 -1.42
CA ILE A 49 -19.48 7.03 -2.38
C ILE A 49 -19.10 7.45 -3.80
N ASP A 50 -19.49 8.67 -4.23
CA ASP A 50 -19.13 9.18 -5.56
C ASP A 50 -17.59 9.27 -5.75
N TYR A 51 -16.87 9.72 -4.72
CA TYR A 51 -15.41 9.77 -4.72
C TYR A 51 -14.77 8.37 -4.79
N ASN A 52 -15.26 7.41 -4.00
CA ASN A 52 -14.75 6.04 -4.01
C ASN A 52 -14.99 5.35 -5.37
N ILE A 53 -16.12 5.63 -6.03
CA ILE A 53 -16.40 5.13 -7.39
C ILE A 53 -15.39 5.74 -8.38
N LEU A 54 -15.18 7.07 -8.34
CA LEU A 54 -14.19 7.73 -9.19
C LEU A 54 -12.78 7.13 -9.03
N LEU A 55 -12.38 6.86 -7.79
CA LEU A 55 -11.10 6.24 -7.46
C LEU A 55 -10.98 4.80 -8.00
N LEU A 56 -12.07 4.02 -7.90
CA LEU A 56 -12.13 2.67 -8.46
C LEU A 56 -12.09 2.68 -10.00
N GLU A 57 -12.71 3.64 -10.66
CA GLU A 57 -12.65 3.78 -12.12
C GLU A 57 -11.22 4.08 -12.62
N GLU A 58 -10.49 4.93 -11.88
CA GLU A 58 -9.08 5.20 -12.14
C GLU A 58 -8.21 3.95 -11.92
N ALA A 59 -8.41 3.27 -10.79
CA ALA A 59 -7.71 2.03 -10.47
C ALA A 59 -7.99 0.93 -11.53
N LYS A 60 -9.25 0.78 -11.95
CA LYS A 60 -9.65 -0.13 -13.03
C LYS A 60 -8.88 0.16 -14.31
N SER A 61 -8.76 1.44 -14.70
CA SER A 61 -8.01 1.83 -15.89
C SER A 61 -6.53 1.44 -15.79
N ALA A 62 -5.92 1.67 -14.63
CA ALA A 62 -4.53 1.27 -14.35
C ALA A 62 -4.32 -0.25 -14.36
N TRP A 63 -5.29 -1.01 -13.84
CA TRP A 63 -5.24 -2.48 -13.85
C TRP A 63 -5.43 -3.05 -15.24
N LEU A 64 -6.34 -2.49 -16.04
CA LEU A 64 -6.55 -2.89 -17.43
C LEU A 64 -5.35 -2.59 -18.32
N ALA A 65 -4.53 -1.58 -18.00
CA ALA A 65 -3.30 -1.29 -18.72
C ALA A 65 -2.26 -2.45 -18.67
N GLN A 66 -2.41 -3.39 -17.73
CA GLN A 66 -1.57 -4.60 -17.65
C GLN A 66 -2.01 -5.70 -18.62
N GLU A 67 -3.11 -5.53 -19.36
CA GLU A 67 -3.62 -6.54 -20.31
C GLU A 67 -2.55 -6.97 -21.32
N ASP A 68 -1.87 -6.01 -21.95
CA ASP A 68 -0.86 -6.28 -22.98
C ASP A 68 0.28 -7.14 -22.42
N GLU A 69 0.69 -6.88 -21.18
CA GLU A 69 1.72 -7.66 -20.50
C GLU A 69 1.27 -9.12 -20.26
N TRP A 70 0.00 -9.33 -19.91
CA TRP A 70 -0.57 -10.68 -19.79
C TRP A 70 -0.71 -11.37 -21.14
N VAL A 71 -1.10 -10.64 -22.18
CA VAL A 71 -1.17 -11.19 -23.54
C VAL A 71 0.20 -11.62 -24.03
N GLU A 72 1.24 -10.82 -23.78
CA GLU A 72 2.61 -11.15 -24.17
C GLU A 72 3.15 -12.35 -23.41
N SER A 73 2.86 -12.46 -22.10
CA SER A 73 3.46 -13.47 -21.22
C SER A 73 2.69 -14.79 -21.13
N LEU A 74 1.37 -14.77 -21.29
CA LEU A 74 0.47 -15.91 -21.07
C LEU A 74 -0.50 -16.15 -22.23
N GLY A 75 -0.45 -15.31 -23.28
CA GLY A 75 -1.28 -15.43 -24.47
C GLY A 75 -2.62 -14.69 -24.39
N LYS A 76 -3.33 -14.63 -25.51
CA LYS A 76 -4.55 -13.81 -25.67
C LYS A 76 -5.68 -14.17 -24.70
N ASP A 77 -5.77 -15.44 -24.31
CA ASP A 77 -6.81 -15.90 -23.38
C ASP A 77 -6.55 -15.39 -21.95
N ALA A 78 -5.29 -15.13 -21.59
CA ALA A 78 -4.91 -14.51 -20.33
C ALA A 78 -5.32 -13.04 -20.26
N GLY A 79 -5.10 -12.27 -21.33
CA GLY A 79 -5.57 -10.89 -21.43
C GLY A 79 -7.09 -10.79 -21.25
N LYS A 80 -7.85 -11.63 -21.98
CA LYS A 80 -9.32 -11.69 -21.83
C LYS A 80 -9.77 -12.08 -20.43
N LEU A 81 -9.10 -13.05 -19.81
CA LEU A 81 -9.39 -13.47 -18.44
C LEU A 81 -9.15 -12.34 -17.44
N TRP A 82 -8.04 -11.62 -17.60
CA TRP A 82 -7.68 -10.47 -16.77
C TRP A 82 -8.69 -9.35 -16.90
N THR A 83 -8.96 -8.90 -18.14
CA THR A 83 -9.91 -7.82 -18.43
C THR A 83 -11.30 -8.15 -17.90
N GLY A 84 -11.83 -9.35 -18.19
CA GLY A 84 -13.13 -9.78 -17.69
C GLY A 84 -13.20 -9.87 -16.16
N LEU A 85 -12.10 -10.26 -15.51
CA LEU A 85 -12.04 -10.32 -14.04
C LEU A 85 -12.05 -8.91 -13.42
N VAL A 86 -11.20 -8.00 -13.93
CA VAL A 86 -11.09 -6.62 -13.46
C VAL A 86 -12.42 -5.90 -13.64
N GLU A 87 -13.06 -6.03 -14.80
CA GLU A 87 -14.39 -5.47 -15.06
C GLU A 87 -15.42 -6.02 -14.08
N GLN A 88 -15.56 -7.34 -14.01
CA GLN A 88 -16.55 -7.99 -13.15
C GLN A 88 -16.41 -7.56 -11.68
N ARG A 89 -15.19 -7.53 -11.16
CA ARG A 89 -14.93 -7.22 -9.75
C ARG A 89 -15.10 -5.75 -9.45
N THR A 90 -14.68 -4.86 -10.35
CA THR A 90 -14.89 -3.43 -10.15
C THR A 90 -16.38 -3.10 -10.19
N ASP A 91 -17.13 -3.67 -11.12
CA ASP A 91 -18.58 -3.45 -11.23
C ASP A 91 -19.31 -3.97 -9.97
N GLN A 92 -18.92 -5.13 -9.42
CA GLN A 92 -19.44 -5.62 -8.14
C GLN A 92 -19.15 -4.68 -6.96
N LEU A 93 -17.99 -4.04 -6.94
CA LEU A 93 -17.63 -3.07 -5.89
C LEU A 93 -18.42 -1.78 -6.04
N VAL A 94 -18.60 -1.29 -7.27
CA VAL A 94 -19.46 -0.13 -7.58
C VAL A 94 -20.91 -0.43 -7.17
N ASP A 95 -21.47 -1.57 -7.54
CA ASP A 95 -22.82 -1.98 -7.12
C ASP A 95 -22.97 -2.02 -5.59
N LYS A 96 -21.93 -2.49 -4.89
CA LYS A 96 -21.92 -2.52 -3.43
C LYS A 96 -21.90 -1.12 -2.84
N LEU A 97 -21.11 -0.20 -3.39
CA LEU A 97 -21.08 1.21 -3.00
C LEU A 97 -22.42 1.90 -3.27
N GLU A 98 -23.03 1.64 -4.43
CA GLU A 98 -24.35 2.15 -4.79
C GLU A 98 -25.45 1.60 -3.87
N SER A 99 -25.36 0.34 -3.45
CA SER A 99 -26.34 -0.29 -2.56
C SER A 99 -26.40 0.35 -1.17
N VAL A 100 -25.31 0.98 -0.72
CA VAL A 100 -25.23 1.69 0.56
C VAL A 100 -25.51 3.19 0.43
N ARG A 101 -25.75 3.68 -0.80
CA ARG A 101 -26.06 5.08 -1.07
C ARG A 101 -27.36 5.50 -0.37
N PRO A 102 -27.36 6.62 0.37
CA PRO A 102 -28.58 7.13 0.97
C PRO A 102 -29.65 7.37 -0.09
N GLY A 103 -30.87 6.89 0.18
CA GLY A 103 -32.00 7.05 -0.73
C GLY A 103 -32.28 8.52 -1.06
N MET A 104 -32.86 8.75 -2.24
CA MET A 104 -33.10 10.09 -2.77
C MET A 104 -33.88 10.99 -1.80
N PHE A 105 -34.84 10.44 -1.05
CA PHE A 105 -35.61 11.16 -0.02
C PHE A 105 -34.72 11.63 1.14
N SER A 106 -33.85 10.75 1.66
CA SER A 106 -32.93 11.07 2.76
C SER A 106 -31.88 12.11 2.33
N ARG A 107 -31.43 12.07 1.07
CA ARG A 107 -30.54 13.10 0.52
C ARG A 107 -31.23 14.46 0.41
N TRP A 108 -32.46 14.50 -0.12
CA TRP A 108 -33.15 15.76 -0.42
C TRP A 108 -33.73 16.45 0.81
N PHE A 109 -34.30 15.68 1.74
CA PHE A 109 -35.03 16.23 2.89
C PHE A 109 -34.26 16.15 4.20
N LEU A 110 -33.31 15.22 4.31
CA LEU A 110 -32.59 14.90 5.55
C LEU A 110 -31.06 14.95 5.31
N GLY A 111 -30.63 15.75 4.32
CA GLY A 111 -29.26 15.80 3.80
C GLY A 111 -28.20 16.01 4.89
N ASP A 112 -28.47 16.92 5.83
CA ASP A 112 -27.58 17.24 6.96
C ASP A 112 -27.80 16.34 8.19
N ALA A 113 -28.87 15.54 8.19
CA ALA A 113 -29.08 14.55 9.24
C ALA A 113 -28.16 13.34 9.02
N GLN A 114 -27.80 12.68 10.12
CA GLN A 114 -27.08 11.41 10.04
C GLN A 114 -27.94 10.35 9.35
N PRO A 115 -27.33 9.42 8.58
CA PRO A 115 -28.06 8.34 7.93
C PRO A 115 -28.67 7.42 9.00
N PHE A 116 -29.97 7.17 8.89
CA PHE A 116 -30.70 6.28 9.82
C PHE A 116 -30.22 4.83 9.78
N SER A 117 -29.45 4.45 8.76
CA SER A 117 -28.82 3.13 8.65
C SER A 117 -27.67 2.93 9.64
N GLY A 118 -27.15 4.01 10.26
CA GLY A 118 -25.99 3.98 11.15
C GLY A 118 -24.67 3.59 10.48
N LYS A 119 -24.67 3.43 9.15
CA LYS A 119 -23.49 3.05 8.36
C LYS A 119 -22.88 4.31 7.75
N GLY A 120 -21.76 4.75 8.31
CA GLY A 120 -20.91 5.75 7.68
C GLY A 120 -20.19 5.17 6.45
N MET A 121 -19.61 6.04 5.62
CA MET A 121 -18.73 5.64 4.54
C MET A 121 -17.39 6.36 4.69
N MET A 122 -16.31 5.58 4.57
CA MET A 122 -14.95 6.09 4.58
C MET A 122 -14.40 6.13 3.15
N GLU A 123 -13.49 7.08 2.90
CA GLU A 123 -12.69 7.12 1.68
C GLU A 123 -11.84 5.85 1.58
N PHE A 124 -11.68 5.27 0.40
CA PHE A 124 -10.67 4.23 0.21
C PHE A 124 -9.27 4.82 0.30
N SER A 125 -8.40 4.13 1.02
CA SER A 125 -6.98 4.42 1.12
C SER A 125 -6.21 3.80 -0.05
N GLY A 126 -4.96 4.24 -0.22
CA GLY A 126 -4.05 3.58 -1.16
C GLY A 126 -3.78 2.10 -0.81
N GLN A 127 -3.86 1.75 0.48
CA GLN A 127 -3.71 0.37 0.94
C GLN A 127 -4.91 -0.48 0.53
N ASP A 128 -6.14 0.03 0.66
CA ASP A 128 -7.35 -0.67 0.23
C ASP A 128 -7.28 -1.02 -1.27
N LEU A 129 -6.79 -0.09 -2.10
CA LEU A 129 -6.61 -0.34 -3.53
C LEU A 129 -5.53 -1.39 -3.83
N LYS A 130 -4.43 -1.39 -3.07
CA LYS A 130 -3.38 -2.43 -3.19
C LYS A 130 -3.92 -3.80 -2.81
N GLU A 131 -4.71 -3.89 -1.74
CA GLU A 131 -5.34 -5.14 -1.30
C GLU A 131 -6.36 -5.64 -2.32
N MET A 132 -7.17 -4.74 -2.90
CA MET A 132 -8.09 -5.06 -4.00
C MET A 132 -7.33 -5.60 -5.22
N HIS A 133 -6.23 -4.95 -5.60
CA HIS A 133 -5.37 -5.42 -6.69
C HIS A 133 -4.73 -6.79 -6.39
N GLY A 134 -4.27 -7.01 -5.17
CA GLY A 134 -3.75 -8.30 -4.72
C GLY A 134 -4.81 -9.42 -4.78
N ALA A 135 -6.04 -9.14 -4.37
CA ALA A 135 -7.15 -10.07 -4.47
C ALA A 135 -7.51 -10.40 -5.94
N LEU A 136 -7.46 -9.40 -6.83
CA LEU A 136 -7.62 -9.58 -8.27
C LEU A 136 -6.54 -10.50 -8.85
N MET A 137 -5.27 -10.25 -8.51
CA MET A 137 -4.14 -11.10 -8.91
C MET A 137 -4.31 -12.55 -8.45
N ALA A 138 -4.67 -12.76 -7.19
CA ALA A 138 -4.87 -14.10 -6.63
C ALA A 138 -5.97 -14.88 -7.38
N GLU A 139 -7.09 -14.21 -7.68
CA GLU A 139 -8.18 -14.83 -8.44
C GLU A 139 -7.82 -15.06 -9.91
N PHE A 140 -7.06 -14.15 -10.53
CA PHE A 140 -6.53 -14.32 -11.87
C PHE A 140 -5.64 -15.55 -11.97
N ILE A 141 -4.70 -15.72 -11.02
CA ILE A 141 -3.83 -16.90 -10.95
C ILE A 141 -4.64 -18.17 -10.75
N ALA A 142 -5.62 -18.16 -9.84
CA ALA A 142 -6.47 -19.31 -9.57
C ALA A 142 -7.28 -19.73 -10.81
N LYS A 143 -7.91 -18.77 -11.50
CA LYS A 143 -8.67 -19.02 -12.74
C LYS A 143 -7.75 -19.43 -13.89
N GLY A 144 -6.56 -18.83 -13.99
CA GLY A 144 -5.57 -19.17 -15.01
C GLY A 144 -5.06 -20.61 -14.86
N LYS A 145 -4.80 -21.07 -13.64
CA LYS A 145 -4.46 -22.48 -13.33
C LYS A 145 -5.59 -23.43 -13.75
N GLN A 146 -6.86 -23.06 -13.52
CA GLN A 146 -8.02 -23.87 -13.93
C GLN A 146 -8.19 -23.93 -15.46
N GLN A 147 -7.89 -22.83 -16.16
CA GLN A 147 -7.99 -22.73 -17.62
C GLN A 147 -6.77 -23.28 -18.36
N GLY A 148 -5.74 -23.73 -17.63
CA GLY A 148 -4.53 -24.29 -18.22
C GLY A 148 -3.71 -23.27 -19.00
N LEU A 149 -3.77 -21.99 -18.62
CA LEU A 149 -2.90 -20.95 -19.19
C LEU A 149 -1.44 -21.37 -18.97
N SER A 150 -0.57 -21.13 -19.95
CA SER A 150 0.85 -21.45 -19.90
C SER A 150 1.70 -20.28 -20.36
N LEU A 151 2.89 -20.14 -19.77
CA LEU A 151 3.85 -19.12 -20.18
C LEU A 151 4.21 -19.25 -21.66
N THR A 152 4.20 -18.13 -22.37
CA THR A 152 4.78 -17.99 -23.70
C THR A 152 6.31 -17.99 -23.63
N GLU A 153 7.01 -18.07 -24.75
CA GLU A 153 8.48 -17.98 -24.77
C GLU A 153 8.99 -16.69 -24.11
N LYS A 154 8.33 -15.55 -24.37
CA LYS A 154 8.60 -14.27 -23.69
C LYS A 154 8.28 -14.31 -22.20
N GLY A 155 7.18 -14.97 -21.82
CA GLY A 155 6.81 -15.17 -20.42
C GLY A 155 7.81 -16.05 -19.68
N VAL A 156 8.38 -17.07 -20.33
CA VAL A 156 9.44 -17.90 -19.76
C VAL A 156 10.72 -17.09 -19.58
N GLU A 157 11.10 -16.22 -20.51
CA GLU A 157 12.28 -15.37 -20.33
C GLU A 157 12.12 -14.38 -19.16
N LYS A 158 10.90 -13.84 -18.99
CA LYS A 158 10.58 -12.85 -17.95
C LYS A 158 10.31 -13.47 -16.57
N TYR A 159 9.73 -14.66 -16.52
CA TYR A 159 9.23 -15.31 -15.30
C TYR A 159 9.79 -16.72 -15.08
N ALA A 160 10.83 -17.14 -15.81
CA ALA A 160 11.50 -18.41 -15.53
C ALA A 160 12.00 -18.40 -14.08
N PRO A 161 11.68 -19.43 -13.29
CA PRO A 161 12.29 -19.56 -11.99
C PRO A 161 13.81 -19.70 -12.18
N ALA A 162 14.58 -18.91 -11.43
CA ALA A 162 15.97 -19.24 -11.17
C ALA A 162 16.03 -20.71 -10.68
N PRO A 163 17.03 -21.51 -11.09
CA PRO A 163 16.96 -22.97 -11.02
C PRO A 163 16.80 -23.64 -9.63
N ASP A 164 16.60 -22.90 -8.53
CA ASP A 164 16.53 -23.44 -7.17
C ASP A 164 15.32 -22.96 -6.33
N ALA A 165 14.13 -22.79 -6.92
CA ALA A 165 12.92 -22.44 -6.17
C ALA A 165 11.91 -23.60 -6.11
N LYS A 166 12.19 -24.61 -5.28
CA LYS A 166 11.15 -25.48 -4.72
C LYS A 166 11.01 -25.17 -3.24
N GLY A 167 10.00 -24.38 -2.87
CA GLY A 167 9.47 -24.36 -1.50
C GLY A 167 9.23 -23.02 -0.80
N VAL A 168 8.87 -21.92 -1.49
CA VAL A 168 8.74 -20.59 -0.83
C VAL A 168 7.32 -19.99 -0.85
N GLU A 169 6.36 -20.55 -1.60
CA GLU A 169 5.05 -19.91 -1.82
C GLU A 169 4.10 -19.96 -0.59
N SER A 170 4.45 -20.68 0.48
CA SER A 170 3.70 -20.70 1.75
C SER A 170 4.23 -19.71 2.80
N ASP A 171 5.49 -19.28 2.68
CA ASP A 171 6.15 -18.48 3.72
C ASP A 171 6.00 -16.97 3.49
N ALA A 172 5.82 -16.50 2.26
CA ALA A 172 5.78 -15.05 1.97
C ALA A 172 4.53 -14.37 2.54
N THR A 173 3.34 -14.94 2.35
CA THR A 173 2.07 -14.37 2.87
C THR A 173 1.98 -14.45 4.40
N GLN A 174 2.57 -15.50 4.99
CA GLN A 174 2.64 -15.66 6.43
C GLN A 174 3.71 -14.75 7.06
N ALA A 175 4.83 -14.53 6.36
CA ALA A 175 5.87 -13.60 6.77
C ALA A 175 5.40 -12.15 6.71
N ASP A 176 4.63 -11.73 5.69
CA ASP A 176 4.08 -10.37 5.63
C ASP A 176 3.07 -10.12 6.78
N ALA A 177 2.19 -11.08 7.06
CA ALA A 177 1.27 -10.98 8.20
C ALA A 177 2.01 -10.96 9.55
N ALA A 178 3.07 -11.77 9.70
CA ALA A 178 3.92 -11.77 10.89
C ALA A 178 4.68 -10.45 11.05
N LEU A 179 5.11 -9.82 9.94
CA LEU A 179 5.76 -8.52 9.98
C LEU A 179 4.78 -7.44 10.41
N GLN A 180 3.57 -7.42 9.85
CA GLN A 180 2.55 -6.44 10.24
C GLN A 180 2.17 -6.57 11.73
N ALA A 181 2.10 -7.79 12.25
CA ALA A 181 1.90 -8.01 13.68
C ALA A 181 3.08 -7.45 14.50
N ALA A 182 4.32 -7.75 14.12
CA ALA A 182 5.51 -7.24 14.81
C ALA A 182 5.60 -5.70 14.77
N ILE A 183 5.23 -5.08 13.65
CA ILE A 183 5.17 -3.61 13.51
C ILE A 183 4.11 -3.04 14.46
N SER A 184 2.90 -3.58 14.43
CA SER A 184 1.80 -3.13 15.29
C SER A 184 2.15 -3.26 16.78
N ASP A 185 2.83 -4.33 17.18
CA ASP A 185 3.28 -4.50 18.56
C ASP A 185 4.29 -3.42 18.99
N VAL A 186 5.26 -3.10 18.12
CA VAL A 186 6.24 -2.03 18.39
C VAL A 186 5.57 -0.67 18.51
N ILE A 187 4.64 -0.36 17.61
CA ILE A 187 3.95 0.92 17.61
C ILE A 187 3.01 1.04 18.80
N ALA A 188 2.32 -0.04 19.17
CA ALA A 188 1.52 -0.09 20.40
C ALA A 188 2.38 0.13 21.64
N MET A 189 3.59 -0.45 21.69
CA MET A 189 4.56 -0.17 22.77
C MET A 189 4.96 1.31 22.80
N GLU A 190 5.24 1.95 21.67
CA GLU A 190 5.59 3.38 21.64
C GLU A 190 4.43 4.27 22.08
N ILE A 191 3.22 4.04 21.54
CA ILE A 191 2.01 4.77 21.93
C ILE A 191 1.70 4.57 23.42
N SER A 192 1.98 3.40 23.99
CA SER A 192 1.72 3.14 25.41
C SER A 192 2.57 3.98 26.37
N LYS A 193 3.72 4.52 25.91
CA LYS A 193 4.62 5.33 26.74
C LYS A 193 4.05 6.73 26.98
N ASP A 194 3.65 7.40 25.91
CA ASP A 194 3.32 8.84 25.93
C ASP A 194 1.99 9.19 25.21
N GLY A 195 1.21 8.19 24.80
CA GLY A 195 -0.04 8.36 24.06
C GLY A 195 0.18 8.70 22.57
N GLY A 196 -0.93 8.92 21.87
CA GLY A 196 -0.96 9.20 20.44
C GLY A 196 -1.64 8.10 19.62
N ALA A 197 -1.59 8.24 18.31
CA ALA A 197 -2.08 7.27 17.35
C ALA A 197 -1.12 7.19 16.17
N GLU A 198 -1.03 6.03 15.56
CA GLU A 198 -0.25 5.89 14.34
C GLU A 198 -0.99 6.49 13.14
N TYR A 199 -0.25 7.20 12.29
CA TYR A 199 -0.70 7.57 10.96
C TYR A 199 -0.22 6.52 9.93
N THR A 200 -1.07 5.53 9.70
CA THR A 200 -0.76 4.35 8.87
C THR A 200 -0.58 4.65 7.39
N ASP A 201 -1.18 5.74 6.88
CA ASP A 201 -1.13 6.10 5.46
C ASP A 201 0.27 6.48 5.00
N ASN A 202 1.14 6.90 5.92
CA ASN A 202 2.54 7.20 5.64
C ASN A 202 3.50 6.08 6.08
N ARG A 203 2.98 4.89 6.41
CA ARG A 203 3.83 3.75 6.74
C ARG A 203 4.48 3.22 5.47
N GLN A 204 5.79 3.04 5.50
CA GLN A 204 6.55 2.46 4.40
C GLN A 204 7.38 1.29 4.91
N VAL A 205 7.47 0.24 4.11
CA VAL A 205 8.27 -0.95 4.41
C VAL A 205 9.19 -1.22 3.22
N ILE A 206 10.48 -1.36 3.48
CA ILE A 206 11.46 -1.81 2.50
C ILE A 206 12.17 -3.05 3.03
N TYR A 207 12.58 -3.92 2.10
CA TYR A 207 13.33 -5.12 2.41
C TYR A 207 14.79 -4.96 2.00
N MET A 208 15.72 -5.19 2.93
CA MET A 208 17.15 -5.12 2.68
C MET A 208 17.91 -5.94 3.72
N ASP A 209 19.11 -6.41 3.40
CA ASP A 209 19.96 -7.13 4.34
C ASP A 209 20.63 -6.13 5.31
N LEU A 210 20.16 -6.06 6.56
CA LEU A 210 20.66 -5.11 7.56
C LEU A 210 21.83 -5.67 8.35
N ASN A 211 21.86 -6.98 8.55
CA ASN A 211 22.86 -7.68 9.37
C ASN A 211 23.96 -8.38 8.53
N GLU A 212 23.87 -8.26 7.20
CA GLU A 212 24.77 -8.86 6.20
C GLU A 212 24.82 -10.40 6.28
N ASP A 213 23.71 -11.04 6.68
CA ASP A 213 23.58 -12.51 6.78
C ASP A 213 23.10 -13.18 5.49
N GLY A 214 22.82 -12.39 4.44
CA GLY A 214 22.34 -12.86 3.14
C GLY A 214 20.83 -13.09 3.08
N GLN A 215 20.07 -12.79 4.14
CA GLN A 215 18.61 -12.78 4.15
C GLN A 215 18.06 -11.35 4.20
N PRO A 216 16.93 -11.06 3.53
CA PRO A 216 16.32 -9.75 3.59
C PRO A 216 15.63 -9.53 4.95
N ASP A 217 16.09 -8.50 5.66
CA ASP A 217 15.46 -7.89 6.83
C ASP A 217 14.45 -6.81 6.40
N ALA A 218 13.68 -6.26 7.36
CA ALA A 218 12.71 -5.22 7.09
C ALA A 218 13.08 -3.90 7.77
N VAL A 219 12.97 -2.81 7.02
CA VAL A 219 13.02 -1.45 7.54
C VAL A 219 11.64 -0.82 7.38
N VAL A 220 11.16 -0.22 8.46
CA VAL A 220 9.81 0.34 8.54
C VAL A 220 9.90 1.81 8.93
N LEU A 221 9.40 2.68 8.05
CA LEU A 221 9.09 4.06 8.42
C LEU A 221 7.65 4.08 8.95
N PHE A 222 7.47 4.57 10.17
CA PHE A 222 6.14 4.78 10.76
C PHE A 222 6.03 6.17 11.39
N THR A 223 4.81 6.66 11.51
CA THR A 223 4.50 8.00 12.02
C THR A 223 3.56 7.88 13.21
N VAL A 224 3.89 8.54 14.32
CA VAL A 224 2.99 8.66 15.48
C VAL A 224 2.61 10.12 15.65
N GLU A 225 1.31 10.37 15.80
CA GLU A 225 0.72 11.69 15.96
C GLU A 225 0.06 11.83 17.32
N GLY A 226 0.02 13.05 17.85
CA GLY A 226 -0.76 13.37 19.04
C GLY A 226 -0.15 12.90 20.36
N GLN A 227 1.13 12.54 20.37
CA GLN A 227 1.84 12.15 21.59
C GLN A 227 1.79 13.28 22.64
N GLY A 228 1.57 12.93 23.90
CA GLY A 228 1.41 13.88 25.00
C GLY A 228 0.16 14.76 24.91
N GLY A 229 -0.80 14.44 24.03
CA GLY A 229 -2.01 15.23 23.79
C GLY A 229 -1.78 16.50 22.96
N GLY A 230 -0.63 16.61 22.29
CA GLY A 230 -0.30 17.71 21.38
C GLY A 230 -0.83 17.53 19.96
N ASN A 231 -0.47 18.44 19.06
CA ASN A 231 -0.72 18.35 17.62
C ASN A 231 0.53 17.99 16.81
N GLY A 232 1.59 17.55 17.48
CA GLY A 232 2.84 17.16 16.86
C GLY A 232 2.78 15.73 16.31
N SER A 233 3.63 15.46 15.33
CA SER A 233 3.94 14.11 14.86
C SER A 233 5.46 13.91 14.86
N TYR A 234 5.88 12.66 14.96
CA TYR A 234 7.26 12.27 14.71
C TYR A 234 7.28 10.99 13.89
N GLN A 235 8.34 10.86 13.11
CA GLN A 235 8.55 9.71 12.25
C GLN A 235 9.76 8.94 12.73
N SER A 236 9.69 7.62 12.67
CA SER A 236 10.76 6.75 13.11
C SER A 236 11.06 5.68 12.06
N LEU A 237 12.34 5.37 11.90
CA LEU A 237 12.82 4.22 11.17
C LEU A 237 13.09 3.08 12.13
N ALA A 238 12.40 1.95 11.97
CA ALA A 238 12.59 0.73 12.74
C ALA A 238 13.20 -0.38 11.90
N GLY A 239 14.13 -1.14 12.49
CA GLY A 239 14.74 -2.32 11.89
C GLY A 239 14.21 -3.60 12.52
N PHE A 240 13.89 -4.57 11.68
CA PHE A 240 13.39 -5.90 12.06
C PHE A 240 14.23 -6.96 11.38
N TYR A 241 14.84 -7.85 12.17
CA TYR A 241 15.54 -9.00 11.61
C TYR A 241 14.57 -10.12 11.28
N ARG A 242 14.81 -10.79 10.17
CA ARG A 242 14.10 -12.00 9.83
C ARG A 242 14.56 -13.14 10.75
N SER A 243 13.60 -13.88 11.30
CA SER A 243 13.88 -15.05 12.14
C SER A 243 12.94 -16.20 11.77
N GLY A 244 13.39 -17.02 10.82
CA GLY A 244 12.55 -18.07 10.22
C GLY A 244 11.32 -17.47 9.52
N ALA A 245 10.13 -17.86 9.99
CA ALA A 245 8.85 -17.32 9.50
C ALA A 245 8.37 -16.06 10.27
N GLY A 246 9.13 -15.60 11.26
CA GLY A 246 8.80 -14.44 12.09
C GLY A 246 9.77 -13.28 11.93
N TRP A 247 9.50 -12.21 12.68
CA TRP A 247 10.26 -10.97 12.65
C TRP A 247 10.60 -10.54 14.08
N VAL A 248 11.85 -10.11 14.27
CA VAL A 248 12.35 -9.67 15.58
C VAL A 248 12.72 -8.21 15.48
N TYR A 249 11.99 -7.36 16.19
CA TYR A 249 12.32 -5.95 16.35
C TYR A 249 13.70 -5.79 16.99
N GLN A 250 14.55 -4.95 16.39
CA GLN A 250 15.92 -4.71 16.87
C GLN A 250 16.09 -3.32 17.48
N GLY A 251 15.36 -2.34 16.96
CA GLY A 251 15.54 -0.96 17.37
C GLY A 251 14.97 0.02 16.35
N HIS A 252 14.83 1.27 16.77
CA HIS A 252 14.37 2.35 15.91
C HIS A 252 15.12 3.64 16.20
N SER A 253 15.02 4.61 15.31
CA SER A 253 15.51 5.97 15.54
C SER A 253 14.56 6.98 14.91
N VAL A 254 14.38 8.12 15.59
CA VAL A 254 13.57 9.23 15.10
C VAL A 254 14.27 9.85 13.90
N VAL A 255 13.53 10.05 12.83
CA VAL A 255 13.99 10.70 11.60
C VAL A 255 13.91 12.21 11.79
N SER A 256 14.90 12.95 11.28
CA SER A 256 14.82 14.41 11.21
C SER A 256 13.90 14.87 10.08
N GLY A 257 13.11 15.92 10.36
CA GLY A 257 12.22 16.51 9.36
C GLY A 257 11.01 15.65 9.02
N ALA A 258 10.33 15.98 7.93
CA ALA A 258 9.16 15.25 7.45
C ALA A 258 9.58 14.27 6.35
N ALA A 259 9.78 13.00 6.69
CA ALA A 259 10.12 11.93 5.76
C ALA A 259 8.94 11.63 4.82
N THR A 260 9.22 11.62 3.51
CA THR A 260 8.25 11.39 2.45
C THR A 260 8.46 10.06 1.72
N ASP A 261 9.69 9.52 1.73
CA ASP A 261 10.05 8.29 1.00
C ASP A 261 11.28 7.62 1.62
N ILE A 262 11.35 6.30 1.58
CA ILE A 262 12.52 5.52 1.99
C ILE A 262 12.96 4.55 0.89
N LYS A 263 14.27 4.46 0.67
CA LYS A 263 14.86 3.54 -0.32
C LYS A 263 16.11 2.85 0.24
N PRO A 264 16.35 1.58 -0.12
CA PRO A 264 17.62 0.94 0.21
C PRO A 264 18.77 1.67 -0.49
N SER A 265 19.89 1.81 0.21
CA SER A 265 21.16 2.33 -0.30
C SER A 265 22.26 1.27 -0.16
N THR A 266 23.48 1.58 -0.58
CA THR A 266 24.58 0.61 -0.58
C THR A 266 25.01 0.23 0.84
N GLY A 267 24.98 -1.07 1.12
CA GLY A 267 25.28 -1.65 2.44
C GLY A 267 24.07 -1.53 3.40
N PRO A 268 24.29 -1.49 4.72
CA PRO A 268 23.21 -1.39 5.70
C PRO A 268 22.74 0.07 5.85
N ARG A 269 22.40 0.71 4.72
CA ARG A 269 22.06 2.14 4.64
C ARG A 269 20.70 2.36 4.00
N VAL A 270 19.98 3.33 4.51
CA VAL A 270 18.66 3.75 4.03
C VAL A 270 18.74 5.20 3.59
N ALA A 271 18.34 5.47 2.36
CA ALA A 271 18.13 6.83 1.88
C ALA A 271 16.70 7.26 2.24
N VAL A 272 16.60 8.41 2.88
CA VAL A 272 15.34 8.97 3.37
C VAL A 272 15.14 10.32 2.73
N SER A 273 14.09 10.47 1.93
CA SER A 273 13.70 11.76 1.40
C SER A 273 12.93 12.51 2.49
N THR A 274 13.33 13.74 2.78
CA THR A 274 12.74 14.59 3.82
C THR A 274 12.39 15.96 3.26
N LEU A 275 11.31 16.55 3.77
CA LEU A 275 10.98 17.96 3.54
C LEU A 275 11.37 18.79 4.77
N THR A 276 12.00 19.93 4.51
CA THR A 276 12.34 20.96 5.51
C THR A 276 11.78 22.32 5.10
N SER A 277 11.55 23.20 6.08
CA SER A 277 11.04 24.54 5.80
C SER A 277 12.15 25.43 5.24
N GLY A 278 11.92 25.97 4.05
CA GLY A 278 12.72 27.06 3.49
C GLY A 278 12.48 28.39 4.21
N PRO A 279 13.36 29.40 4.01
CA PRO A 279 13.24 30.71 4.64
C PRO A 279 11.98 31.48 4.23
N ASP A 280 11.42 31.17 3.06
CA ASP A 280 10.22 31.79 2.52
C ASP A 280 8.97 30.89 2.66
N ASP A 281 9.10 29.70 3.26
CA ASP A 281 7.99 28.76 3.39
C ASP A 281 7.04 29.18 4.53
N PRO A 282 5.71 29.13 4.31
CA PRO A 282 4.75 29.13 5.41
C PRO A 282 5.09 27.98 6.37
N ARG A 283 4.99 28.21 7.68
CA ARG A 283 5.28 27.17 8.71
C ARG A 283 4.47 25.86 8.55
N CYS A 284 3.39 25.89 7.78
CA CYS A 284 2.53 24.75 7.51
C CYS A 284 2.99 23.88 6.31
N CYS A 285 3.88 24.39 5.45
CA CYS A 285 4.17 23.80 4.14
C CYS A 285 5.67 23.81 3.84
N PRO A 286 6.45 22.86 4.40
CA PRO A 286 7.86 22.71 4.03
C PRO A 286 7.99 22.28 2.55
N SER A 287 8.87 22.93 1.79
CA SER A 287 9.04 22.69 0.35
C SER A 287 10.46 22.27 -0.06
N VAL A 288 11.44 22.35 0.85
CA VAL A 288 12.83 22.02 0.55
C VAL A 288 13.05 20.52 0.72
N GLU A 289 13.19 19.82 -0.41
CA GLU A 289 13.55 18.39 -0.45
C GLU A 289 15.04 18.19 -0.17
N SER A 290 15.34 17.25 0.73
CA SER A 290 16.69 16.73 0.97
C SER A 290 16.65 15.21 1.05
N VAL A 291 17.76 14.55 0.71
CA VAL A 291 17.92 13.12 0.90
C VAL A 291 18.97 12.91 2.00
N GLU A 292 18.54 12.32 3.10
CA GLU A 292 19.37 11.97 4.23
C GLU A 292 19.76 10.49 4.17
N ILE A 293 21.02 10.16 4.50
CA ILE A 293 21.50 8.77 4.51
C ILE A 293 21.67 8.31 5.96
N TYR A 294 20.86 7.33 6.33
CA TYR A 294 20.88 6.69 7.63
C TYR A 294 21.64 5.36 7.55
N THR A 295 22.54 5.12 8.48
CA THR A 295 23.28 3.85 8.58
C THR A 295 22.77 3.05 9.78
N TRP A 296 22.44 1.78 9.55
CA TRP A 296 22.04 0.86 10.60
C TRP A 296 23.24 0.44 11.44
N ASN A 297 23.09 0.47 12.77
CA ASN A 297 24.15 0.12 13.74
C ASN A 297 23.83 -1.14 14.57
N GLY A 298 22.78 -1.87 14.20
CA GLY A 298 22.28 -3.06 14.93
C GLY A 298 21.20 -2.77 15.98
N ARG A 299 20.99 -1.50 16.36
CA ARG A 299 20.00 -1.08 17.38
C ARG A 299 19.21 0.18 16.98
N GLY A 300 19.49 0.74 15.82
CA GLY A 300 18.92 2.00 15.36
C GLY A 300 19.63 2.51 14.11
N PHE A 301 19.18 3.67 13.65
CA PHE A 301 19.66 4.33 12.46
C PHE A 301 20.36 5.64 12.82
N GLU A 302 21.62 5.78 12.41
CA GLU A 302 22.41 6.99 12.63
C GLU A 302 22.49 7.81 11.35
N LEU A 303 22.08 9.08 11.42
CA LEU A 303 22.28 10.04 10.36
C LEU A 303 23.77 10.39 10.27
N LYS A 304 24.41 10.08 9.14
CA LYS A 304 25.78 10.51 8.91
C LYS A 304 25.74 11.97 8.42
N GLN A 305 26.08 12.92 9.30
CA GLN A 305 26.26 14.31 8.87
C GLN A 305 27.38 14.36 7.82
N SER A 306 27.04 14.82 6.61
CA SER A 306 28.01 15.16 5.56
C SER A 306 28.64 16.51 5.84
#